data_AF-A0A2S9DX27-F1
#
_entry.id   AF-A0A2S9DX27-F1
#
_cell.length_a   1.000
_cell.length_b   1.000
_cell.length_c   1.000
_cell.angle_alpha   90.00
_cell.angle_beta   90.00
_cell.angle_gamma   90.00
#
_symmetry.space_group_name_H-M   'P 1'
#
loop_
_entity.id
_entity.type
_entity.pdbx_description
1 polymer ?
#
loop_
_entity_poly.entity_id
_entity_poly.type
_entity_poly.pdbx_seq_one_letter_code
_entity_poly.pdbx_strand_id
1 'polypeptide(L)'
;MRLRVVFTAALAALALTGCSVQATPPPGETAGVPASATTSSPSPSPSPAAAESSATQRYDPARGLDASGQDWADSKIQAWLDNSGIKSVKGFLGAYKLMNSWDSPKPGHLSIHLDNSYRFNQDGSAESHEVSTDELRFMGRIMFESIGKKSPELESVTFATENKQHSGTFSRARTGADPADREAWAEEKFVQWLEAMNDTYESFCSANIKKIETYRDCIPTDPHAYIDSVSSPAIGELVVTLAPGIWQGNTYDTDSIPGVDFVSGNMMLKINSKAHGPEQVETLTVKVQGTEETSTEHKSEWTQ
;
A
#
# COMPACT_ATOMS: atom_id res chain seq x y z
N MET A 1 -48.65 18.74 2.00
CA MET A 1 -47.50 19.43 1.39
C MET A 1 -46.27 18.93 2.14
N ARG A 2 -45.58 17.88 1.67
CA ARG A 2 -44.41 17.95 0.74
C ARG A 2 -43.38 18.96 1.28
N LEU A 3 -42.29 18.52 1.90
CA LEU A 3 -41.13 17.96 1.20
C LEU A 3 -40.48 16.77 1.96
N ARG A 4 -39.93 15.81 1.21
CA ARG A 4 -38.86 14.90 1.69
C ARG A 4 -37.59 15.33 0.97
N VAL A 5 -36.51 15.57 1.70
CA VAL A 5 -35.17 15.73 1.09
C VAL A 5 -34.56 14.33 1.03
N VAL A 6 -34.19 13.91 -0.18
CA VAL A 6 -33.47 12.64 -0.41
C VAL A 6 -32.00 13.01 -0.61
N PHE A 7 -31.13 12.55 0.29
CA PHE A 7 -29.69 12.59 0.06
C PHE A 7 -29.31 11.45 -0.89
N THR A 8 -28.87 11.79 -2.09
CA THR A 8 -28.32 10.84 -3.06
C THR A 8 -26.84 10.61 -2.77
N ALA A 9 -26.51 9.46 -2.19
CA ALA A 9 -25.14 8.95 -2.19
C ALA A 9 -24.77 8.50 -3.62
N ALA A 10 -23.63 8.97 -4.13
CA ALA A 10 -23.18 8.67 -5.49
C ALA A 10 -22.17 7.51 -5.48
N LEU A 11 -22.63 6.27 -5.64
CA LEU A 11 -21.73 5.14 -5.90
C LEU A 11 -21.21 5.19 -7.35
N ALA A 12 -19.95 5.57 -7.52
CA ALA A 12 -19.24 5.53 -8.80
C ALA A 12 -18.73 4.12 -9.11
N ALA A 13 -19.62 3.22 -9.56
CA ALA A 13 -19.25 1.86 -9.96
C ALA A 13 -18.57 1.85 -11.35
N LEU A 14 -17.24 1.80 -11.39
CA LEU A 14 -16.44 1.69 -12.63
C LEU A 14 -16.37 0.24 -13.14
N ALA A 15 -17.42 -0.19 -13.83
CA ALA A 15 -17.41 -1.45 -14.58
C ALA A 15 -16.64 -1.29 -15.91
N LEU A 16 -15.42 -1.84 -16.00
CA LEU A 16 -14.65 -1.86 -17.24
C LEU A 16 -15.21 -2.90 -18.23
N THR A 17 -15.92 -2.42 -19.24
CA THR A 17 -16.44 -3.25 -20.34
C THR A 17 -15.33 -3.71 -21.27
N GLY A 18 -14.98 -5.00 -21.22
CA GLY A 18 -14.04 -5.60 -22.15
C GLY A 18 -14.60 -5.73 -23.57
N CYS A 19 -14.13 -4.91 -24.51
CA CYS A 19 -14.48 -5.04 -25.93
C CYS A 19 -13.62 -6.11 -26.61
N SER A 20 -14.19 -7.30 -26.83
CA SER A 20 -13.56 -8.38 -27.59
C SER A 20 -13.27 -7.99 -29.03
N VAL A 21 -12.05 -8.26 -29.50
CA VAL A 21 -11.70 -8.23 -30.94
C VAL A 21 -11.29 -9.63 -31.37
N GLN A 22 -12.11 -10.26 -32.22
CA GLN A 22 -11.81 -11.56 -32.82
C GLN A 22 -10.82 -11.38 -33.98
N ALA A 23 -9.75 -12.17 -34.01
CA ALA A 23 -8.82 -12.26 -35.13
C ALA A 23 -9.07 -13.57 -35.91
N THR A 24 -9.74 -13.48 -37.06
CA THR A 24 -9.98 -14.61 -37.96
C THR A 24 -8.94 -14.62 -39.08
N PRO A 25 -8.25 -15.74 -39.37
CA PRO A 25 -7.19 -15.79 -40.38
C PRO A 25 -7.72 -15.95 -41.82
N PRO A 26 -7.02 -15.43 -42.85
CA PRO A 26 -7.30 -15.72 -44.26
C PRO A 26 -6.71 -17.07 -44.74
N PRO A 27 -7.28 -17.74 -45.76
CA PRO A 27 -6.86 -19.08 -46.20
C PRO A 27 -6.12 -19.15 -47.57
N GLY A 28 -5.28 -20.19 -47.75
CA GLY A 28 -4.75 -20.67 -49.04
C GLY A 28 -3.68 -19.80 -49.72
N GLU A 29 -2.97 -20.20 -50.79
CA GLU A 29 -2.72 -21.47 -51.52
C GLU A 29 -1.70 -21.13 -52.65
N THR A 30 -0.87 -21.97 -53.31
CA THR A 30 -0.22 -23.31 -53.16
C THR A 30 0.86 -23.40 -54.28
N ALA A 31 1.85 -24.31 -54.38
CA ALA A 31 2.51 -25.31 -53.52
C ALA A 31 3.87 -25.68 -54.20
N GLY A 32 4.78 -26.44 -53.53
CA GLY A 32 6.00 -26.95 -54.18
C GLY A 32 6.91 -27.81 -53.28
N VAL A 33 7.07 -29.11 -53.60
CA VAL A 33 7.92 -30.09 -52.89
C VAL A 33 8.63 -30.96 -53.95
N PRO A 34 9.97 -31.10 -53.90
CA PRO A 34 10.62 -32.35 -53.43
C PRO A 34 11.95 -32.12 -52.67
N ALA A 35 12.66 -33.12 -52.13
CA ALA A 35 12.28 -34.36 -51.42
C ALA A 35 13.57 -35.07 -50.90
N SER A 36 13.54 -35.64 -49.68
CA SER A 36 14.55 -36.58 -49.12
C SER A 36 15.98 -36.01 -48.88
N ALA A 37 16.87 -36.59 -48.04
CA ALA A 37 16.84 -37.84 -47.27
C ALA A 37 17.73 -37.79 -45.98
N THR A 38 17.45 -38.67 -45.00
CA THR A 38 18.35 -39.40 -44.03
C THR A 38 19.72 -38.80 -43.56
N THR A 39 20.25 -38.97 -42.33
CA THR A 39 19.97 -39.79 -41.09
C THR A 39 20.71 -39.09 -39.90
N SER A 40 20.40 -39.25 -38.60
CA SER A 40 20.76 -40.37 -37.71
C SER A 40 20.33 -40.14 -36.25
N SER A 41 20.27 -41.24 -35.47
CA SER A 41 20.22 -41.31 -33.99
C SER A 41 21.21 -42.44 -33.55
N PRO A 42 21.68 -42.57 -32.28
CA PRO A 42 20.86 -42.50 -31.05
C PRO A 42 21.50 -41.93 -29.75
N SER A 43 20.69 -41.93 -28.69
CA SER A 43 20.96 -41.96 -27.22
C SER A 43 22.25 -42.68 -26.73
N PRO A 44 22.79 -42.38 -25.51
CA PRO A 44 22.03 -42.29 -24.25
C PRO A 44 22.43 -41.24 -23.19
N SER A 45 21.58 -41.12 -22.17
CA SER A 45 21.77 -40.34 -20.93
C SER A 45 22.84 -40.92 -20.00
N PRO A 46 23.35 -40.10 -19.06
CA PRO A 46 23.31 -40.49 -17.66
C PRO A 46 22.64 -39.43 -16.76
N SER A 47 22.06 -39.89 -15.65
CA SER A 47 21.59 -39.04 -14.54
C SER A 47 22.59 -39.12 -13.38
N PRO A 48 22.85 -38.01 -12.68
CA PRO A 48 23.14 -38.03 -11.26
C PRO A 48 22.08 -37.26 -10.46
N ALA A 49 21.63 -37.85 -9.36
CA ALA A 49 20.75 -37.19 -8.39
C ALA A 49 21.53 -36.35 -7.35
N ALA A 50 20.80 -35.79 -6.39
CA ALA A 50 21.29 -35.14 -5.16
C ALA A 50 22.04 -33.81 -5.33
N ALA A 51 21.26 -32.74 -5.53
CA ALA A 51 21.64 -31.37 -5.16
C ALA A 51 20.43 -30.60 -4.59
N GLU A 52 19.64 -31.22 -3.70
CA GLU A 52 18.62 -30.53 -2.90
C GLU A 52 19.29 -29.64 -1.84
N SER A 53 19.92 -28.55 -2.30
CA SER A 53 20.19 -27.39 -1.45
C SER A 53 19.00 -26.46 -1.55
N SER A 54 17.91 -26.82 -0.86
CA SER A 54 16.79 -25.92 -0.56
C SER A 54 17.29 -24.85 0.41
N ALA A 55 18.07 -23.92 -0.13
CA ALA A 55 18.59 -22.76 0.56
C ALA A 55 17.44 -21.79 0.81
N THR A 56 16.63 -22.10 1.82
CA THR A 56 15.73 -21.15 2.47
C THR A 56 16.62 -20.04 3.04
N GLN A 57 16.93 -19.04 2.20
CA GLN A 57 17.56 -17.82 2.66
C GLN A 57 16.66 -17.26 3.74
N ARG A 58 17.16 -17.23 4.98
CA ARG A 58 16.49 -16.44 6.02
C ARG A 58 16.40 -15.03 5.46
N TYR A 59 15.17 -14.51 5.38
CA TYR A 59 14.98 -13.09 5.17
C TYR A 59 15.71 -12.36 6.29
N ASP A 60 16.64 -11.52 5.90
CA ASP A 60 17.38 -10.64 6.78
C ASP A 60 16.73 -9.26 6.59
N PRO A 61 15.91 -8.78 7.55
CA PRO A 61 15.24 -7.48 7.41
C PRO A 61 16.23 -6.31 7.27
N ALA A 62 17.51 -6.49 7.62
CA ALA A 62 18.55 -5.49 7.38
C ALA A 62 19.11 -5.50 5.94
N ARG A 63 18.89 -6.55 5.14
CA ARG A 63 19.41 -6.64 3.75
C ARG A 63 18.68 -5.71 2.78
N GLY A 64 19.07 -4.45 2.85
CA GLY A 64 18.58 -3.35 2.02
C GLY A 64 18.70 -2.01 2.73
N LEU A 65 18.65 -1.99 4.07
CA LEU A 65 18.56 -0.79 4.91
C LEU A 65 19.83 0.10 4.94
N ASP A 66 20.82 -0.17 4.10
CA ASP A 66 21.99 0.69 3.85
C ASP A 66 21.92 1.45 2.50
N ALA A 67 20.98 1.09 1.62
CA ALA A 67 20.91 1.59 0.25
C ALA A 67 20.53 3.09 0.20
N SER A 68 21.48 3.91 -0.26
CA SER A 68 21.46 5.38 -0.15
C SER A 68 22.31 6.04 -1.24
N GLY A 69 22.32 7.38 -1.26
CA GLY A 69 23.10 8.19 -2.20
C GLY A 69 22.42 8.42 -3.55
N GLN A 70 23.10 9.16 -4.43
CA GLN A 70 22.52 9.63 -5.70
C GLN A 70 22.19 8.47 -6.65
N ASP A 71 23.14 7.56 -6.89
CA ASP A 71 22.94 6.40 -7.79
C ASP A 71 21.71 5.56 -7.39
N TRP A 72 21.46 5.40 -6.09
CA TRP A 72 20.26 4.74 -5.58
C TRP A 72 19.00 5.58 -5.85
N ALA A 73 19.01 6.88 -5.54
CA ALA A 73 17.88 7.77 -5.78
C ALA A 73 17.50 7.85 -7.28
N ASP A 74 18.50 7.97 -8.15
CA ASP A 74 18.38 7.90 -9.60
C ASP A 74 17.75 6.56 -10.04
N SER A 75 18.18 5.43 -9.44
CA SER A 75 17.58 4.12 -9.73
C SER A 75 16.09 4.03 -9.37
N LYS A 76 15.64 4.71 -8.31
CA LYS A 76 14.23 4.74 -7.89
C LYS A 76 13.38 5.62 -8.78
N ILE A 77 13.92 6.75 -9.23
CA ILE A 77 13.27 7.58 -10.24
C ILE A 77 13.18 6.82 -11.57
N GLN A 78 14.26 6.19 -12.04
CA GLN A 78 14.22 5.38 -13.27
C GLN A 78 13.23 4.22 -13.17
N ALA A 79 13.22 3.47 -12.06
CA ALA A 79 12.25 2.39 -11.85
C ALA A 79 10.78 2.88 -11.89
N TRP A 80 10.52 4.13 -11.47
CA TRP A 80 9.19 4.72 -11.56
C TRP A 80 8.86 5.21 -12.97
N LEU A 81 9.80 5.84 -13.68
CA LEU A 81 9.66 6.19 -15.10
C LEU A 81 9.34 4.96 -15.95
N ASP A 82 10.07 3.86 -15.74
CA ASP A 82 9.87 2.57 -16.41
C ASP A 82 8.49 1.99 -16.09
N ASN A 83 8.08 1.97 -14.83
CA ASN A 83 6.77 1.45 -14.41
C ASN A 83 5.60 2.32 -14.88
N SER A 84 5.84 3.62 -15.11
CA SER A 84 4.87 4.56 -15.68
C SER A 84 4.92 4.67 -17.21
N GLY A 85 5.86 4.00 -17.89
CA GLY A 85 6.00 4.02 -19.34
C GLY A 85 6.44 5.37 -19.94
N ILE A 86 7.01 6.28 -19.15
CA ILE A 86 7.41 7.62 -19.58
C ILE A 86 8.93 7.79 -19.60
N LYS A 87 9.43 8.75 -20.40
CA LYS A 87 10.86 8.90 -20.68
C LYS A 87 11.62 9.89 -19.78
N SER A 88 10.92 10.69 -18.99
CA SER A 88 11.52 11.65 -18.05
C SER A 88 10.49 12.17 -17.05
N VAL A 89 10.94 12.72 -15.92
CA VAL A 89 10.08 13.30 -14.88
C VAL A 89 9.16 14.43 -15.39
N LYS A 90 9.57 15.14 -16.44
CA LYS A 90 8.75 16.19 -17.07
C LYS A 90 7.61 15.64 -17.95
N GLY A 91 7.53 14.32 -18.12
CA GLY A 91 6.43 13.62 -18.79
C GLY A 91 5.26 13.24 -17.89
N PHE A 92 5.37 13.41 -16.56
CA PHE A 92 4.24 13.25 -15.65
C PHE A 92 3.22 14.40 -15.77
N LEU A 93 2.04 14.23 -15.16
CA LEU A 93 0.97 15.24 -15.11
C LEU A 93 0.91 15.94 -13.73
N GLY A 94 -0.03 16.88 -13.56
CA GLY A 94 -0.28 17.55 -12.27
C GLY A 94 0.96 18.25 -11.69
N ALA A 95 1.17 18.09 -10.39
CA ALA A 95 2.34 18.58 -9.66
C ALA A 95 3.61 17.74 -9.89
N TYR A 96 3.50 16.46 -10.27
CA TYR A 96 4.65 15.56 -10.49
C TYR A 96 5.63 16.07 -11.57
N LYS A 97 5.14 16.78 -12.59
CA LYS A 97 6.01 17.41 -13.62
C LYS A 97 6.95 18.48 -13.06
N LEU A 98 6.72 18.96 -11.83
CA LEU A 98 7.51 19.99 -11.18
C LEU A 98 8.77 19.44 -10.50
N MET A 99 8.98 18.11 -10.47
CA MET A 99 10.22 17.50 -9.97
C MET A 99 11.44 18.05 -10.72
N ASN A 100 12.32 18.75 -10.01
CA ASN A 100 13.53 19.38 -10.55
C ASN A 100 14.80 18.61 -10.17
N SER A 101 14.85 18.05 -8.97
CA SER A 101 15.94 17.19 -8.48
C SER A 101 15.44 16.22 -7.41
N TRP A 102 16.29 15.28 -7.02
CA TRP A 102 16.01 14.28 -5.98
C TRP A 102 17.33 13.77 -5.38
N ASP A 103 17.27 13.30 -4.14
CA ASP A 103 18.41 12.74 -3.41
C ASP A 103 17.96 11.65 -2.42
N SER A 104 18.92 11.00 -1.78
CA SER A 104 18.68 10.11 -0.64
C SER A 104 19.48 10.60 0.57
N PRO A 105 18.83 11.24 1.56
CA PRO A 105 19.52 11.86 2.69
C PRO A 105 19.95 10.85 3.76
N LYS A 106 19.39 9.65 3.73
CA LYS A 106 19.75 8.47 4.53
C LYS A 106 19.13 7.20 3.92
N PRO A 107 19.65 6.00 4.22
CA PRO A 107 19.21 4.74 3.62
C PRO A 107 17.70 4.49 3.58
N GLY A 108 17.21 4.01 2.44
CA GLY A 108 15.79 3.75 2.18
C GLY A 108 14.90 4.98 2.08
N HIS A 109 15.39 6.18 2.35
CA HIS A 109 14.62 7.42 2.22
C HIS A 109 14.95 8.11 0.89
N LEU A 110 13.91 8.39 0.10
CA LEU A 110 13.99 9.19 -1.12
C LEU A 110 13.39 10.58 -0.87
N SER A 111 14.11 11.64 -1.23
CA SER A 111 13.65 13.03 -1.18
C SER A 111 13.57 13.61 -2.59
N ILE A 112 12.47 14.30 -2.88
CA ILE A 112 12.14 14.82 -4.20
C ILE A 112 11.80 16.29 -4.09
N HIS A 113 12.50 17.12 -4.86
CA HIS A 113 12.40 18.58 -4.83
C HIS A 113 11.57 19.08 -6.01
N LEU A 114 10.45 19.72 -5.69
CA LEU A 114 9.54 20.36 -6.62
C LEU A 114 9.88 21.84 -6.80
N ASP A 115 9.73 22.30 -8.04
CA ASP A 115 9.77 23.71 -8.40
C ASP A 115 8.82 24.57 -7.53
N ASN A 116 9.29 25.75 -7.11
CA ASN A 116 8.53 26.66 -6.24
C ASN A 116 7.30 27.30 -6.92
N SER A 117 7.03 27.00 -8.20
CA SER A 117 5.74 27.22 -8.87
C SER A 117 4.63 26.24 -8.43
N TYR A 118 4.95 25.22 -7.64
CA TYR A 118 3.98 24.32 -7.00
C TYR A 118 2.85 25.08 -6.29
N ARG A 119 1.60 24.70 -6.54
CA ARG A 119 0.41 25.15 -5.79
C ARG A 119 -0.45 23.92 -5.53
N PHE A 120 -1.00 23.84 -4.32
CA PHE A 120 -2.00 22.85 -3.92
C PHE A 120 -3.30 22.99 -4.72
N ASN A 121 -3.96 21.86 -4.98
CA ASN A 121 -5.28 21.72 -5.58
C ASN A 121 -5.43 22.43 -6.94
N GLN A 122 -4.44 22.27 -7.83
CA GLN A 122 -4.45 22.88 -9.17
C GLN A 122 -5.52 22.28 -10.12
N ASP A 123 -6.01 21.07 -9.85
CA ASP A 123 -7.07 20.42 -10.64
C ASP A 123 -8.48 20.54 -10.04
N GLY A 124 -8.60 21.06 -8.81
CA GLY A 124 -9.86 21.20 -8.10
C GLY A 124 -10.41 19.89 -7.52
N SER A 125 -9.58 18.85 -7.39
CA SER A 125 -9.99 17.54 -6.89
C SER A 125 -9.90 17.37 -5.37
N ALA A 126 -9.06 18.15 -4.68
CA ALA A 126 -8.83 17.97 -3.24
C ALA A 126 -10.02 18.47 -2.40
N GLU A 127 -10.30 17.75 -1.31
CA GLU A 127 -11.41 17.99 -0.40
C GLU A 127 -11.25 19.28 0.41
N SER A 128 -12.39 19.79 0.90
CA SER A 128 -12.47 21.10 1.58
C SER A 128 -11.65 21.24 2.88
N HIS A 129 -11.09 20.14 3.38
CA HIS A 129 -10.25 20.07 4.59
C HIS A 129 -8.80 19.66 4.31
N GLU A 130 -8.45 19.28 3.08
CA GLU A 130 -7.09 18.88 2.71
C GLU A 130 -6.18 20.10 2.51
N VAL A 131 -4.87 19.90 2.67
CA VAL A 131 -3.83 20.90 2.43
C VAL A 131 -2.67 20.35 1.59
N SER A 132 -1.71 21.20 1.23
CA SER A 132 -0.52 20.81 0.45
C SER A 132 0.24 19.60 1.01
N THR A 133 0.22 19.41 2.33
CA THR A 133 0.88 18.27 2.99
C THR A 133 0.25 16.94 2.57
N ASP A 134 -1.08 16.90 2.40
CA ASP A 134 -1.84 15.70 2.06
C ASP A 134 -1.63 15.35 0.58
N GLU A 135 -1.69 16.35 -0.31
CA GLU A 135 -1.40 16.19 -1.73
C GLU A 135 0.05 15.70 -1.97
N LEU A 136 1.03 16.30 -1.30
CA LEU A 136 2.44 15.89 -1.41
C LEU A 136 2.71 14.52 -0.75
N ARG A 137 2.01 14.17 0.33
CA ARG A 137 2.02 12.82 0.92
C ARG A 137 1.42 11.80 -0.06
N PHE A 138 0.29 12.11 -0.69
CA PHE A 138 -0.36 11.27 -1.68
C PHE A 138 0.54 11.06 -2.92
N MET A 139 1.24 12.10 -3.37
CA MET A 139 2.30 11.98 -4.39
C MET A 139 3.41 11.01 -3.95
N GLY A 140 3.85 11.11 -2.69
CA GLY A 140 4.77 10.17 -2.06
C GLY A 140 4.25 8.73 -2.12
N ARG A 141 2.99 8.52 -1.71
CA ARG A 141 2.32 7.22 -1.70
C ARG A 141 2.22 6.60 -3.10
N ILE A 142 1.78 7.34 -4.10
CA ILE A 142 1.63 6.83 -5.48
C ILE A 142 2.97 6.39 -6.07
N MET A 143 4.05 7.15 -5.86
CA MET A 143 5.39 6.68 -6.23
C MET A 143 5.78 5.42 -5.44
N PHE A 144 5.57 5.44 -4.13
CA PHE A 144 5.95 4.36 -3.22
C PHE A 144 5.27 3.04 -3.60
N GLU A 145 3.95 3.04 -3.86
CA GLU A 145 3.21 1.86 -4.29
C GLU A 145 3.65 1.38 -5.69
N SER A 146 3.96 2.31 -6.61
CA SER A 146 4.40 2.00 -7.97
C SER A 146 5.73 1.25 -8.06
N ILE A 147 6.67 1.49 -7.12
CA ILE A 147 8.00 0.84 -7.14
C ILE A 147 8.32 -0.02 -5.91
N GLY A 148 7.59 0.11 -4.80
CA GLY A 148 7.90 -0.49 -3.50
C GLY A 148 7.90 -2.01 -3.48
N LYS A 149 7.06 -2.67 -4.31
CA LYS A 149 7.09 -4.13 -4.49
C LYS A 149 8.36 -4.63 -5.20
N LYS A 150 9.08 -3.74 -5.90
CA LYS A 150 10.38 -3.98 -6.54
C LYS A 150 11.54 -3.30 -5.77
N SER A 151 11.22 -2.59 -4.69
CA SER A 151 12.15 -1.81 -3.86
C SER A 151 11.88 -2.13 -2.38
N PRO A 152 12.24 -3.35 -1.92
CA PRO A 152 11.97 -3.80 -0.55
C PRO A 152 12.61 -2.92 0.53
N GLU A 153 13.63 -2.16 0.14
CA GLU A 153 14.43 -1.26 0.97
C GLU A 153 13.96 0.20 0.95
N LEU A 154 12.93 0.54 0.16
CA LEU A 154 12.32 1.86 0.19
C LEU A 154 11.46 2.00 1.46
N GLU A 155 11.86 2.92 2.35
CA GLU A 155 11.21 3.22 3.63
C GLU A 155 10.33 4.45 3.59
N SER A 156 10.70 5.48 2.82
CA SER A 156 9.82 6.63 2.57
C SER A 156 10.10 7.33 1.24
N VAL A 157 9.05 8.00 0.73
CA VAL A 157 9.18 9.04 -0.29
C VAL A 157 8.67 10.36 0.29
N THR A 158 9.52 11.38 0.25
CA THR A 158 9.18 12.76 0.62
C THR A 158 9.16 13.64 -0.63
N PHE A 159 8.03 14.30 -0.88
CA PHE A 159 7.95 15.41 -1.82
C PHE A 159 7.99 16.73 -1.04
N ALA A 160 8.86 17.65 -1.44
CA ALA A 160 8.94 18.99 -0.88
C ALA A 160 9.19 20.04 -1.98
N THR A 161 8.80 21.29 -1.77
CA THR A 161 9.30 22.39 -2.61
C THR A 161 10.77 22.69 -2.29
N GLU A 162 11.55 23.18 -3.26
CA GLU A 162 12.97 23.54 -3.06
C GLU A 162 13.16 24.54 -1.90
N ASN A 163 12.23 25.49 -1.72
CA ASN A 163 12.21 26.44 -0.60
C ASN A 163 11.71 25.85 0.73
N LYS A 164 11.31 24.57 0.76
CA LYS A 164 10.78 23.81 1.90
C LYS A 164 9.51 24.39 2.55
N GLN A 165 8.80 25.26 1.84
CA GLN A 165 7.52 25.84 2.28
C GLN A 165 6.39 24.81 2.34
N HIS A 166 6.40 23.83 1.43
CA HIS A 166 5.45 22.72 1.40
C HIS A 166 6.23 21.41 1.39
N SER A 167 5.76 20.43 2.15
CA SER A 167 6.33 19.07 2.20
C SER A 167 5.27 18.07 2.60
N GLY A 168 5.35 16.85 2.05
CA GLY A 168 4.56 15.69 2.47
C GLY A 168 5.39 14.41 2.33
N THR A 169 5.24 13.49 3.26
CA THR A 169 6.03 12.25 3.33
C THR A 169 5.09 11.07 3.50
N PHE A 170 5.22 10.06 2.64
CA PHE A 170 4.65 8.73 2.88
C PHE A 170 5.78 7.79 3.30
N SER A 171 5.56 6.99 4.35
CA SER A 171 6.55 6.02 4.86
C SER A 171 5.92 4.69 5.24
N ARG A 172 6.76 3.64 5.40
CA ARG A 172 6.37 2.35 5.99
C ARG A 172 6.07 2.39 7.48
N ALA A 173 6.47 3.44 8.20
CA ALA A 173 6.41 3.50 9.66
C ALA A 173 6.93 2.23 10.38
N ARG A 174 8.04 1.63 9.87
CA ARG A 174 8.74 0.57 10.63
C ARG A 174 9.29 1.15 11.93
N THR A 175 9.15 0.40 13.03
CA THR A 175 9.77 0.73 14.32
C THR A 175 11.17 0.11 14.44
N GLY A 176 11.48 -0.88 13.60
CA GLY A 176 12.68 -1.71 13.72
C GLY A 176 12.48 -2.93 14.62
N ALA A 177 11.23 -3.37 14.80
CA ALA A 177 10.91 -4.62 15.49
C ALA A 177 11.55 -5.83 14.79
N ASP A 178 12.01 -6.81 15.57
CA ASP A 178 12.36 -8.13 15.04
C ASP A 178 11.05 -8.87 14.69
N PRO A 179 10.84 -9.32 13.43
CA PRO A 179 9.64 -10.09 13.07
C PRO A 179 9.49 -11.44 13.80
N ALA A 180 10.53 -11.92 14.49
CA ALA A 180 10.45 -13.07 15.40
C ALA A 180 9.94 -12.69 16.81
N ASP A 181 10.04 -11.42 17.21
CA ASP A 181 9.44 -10.90 18.44
C ASP A 181 7.98 -10.52 18.16
N ARG A 182 7.06 -11.40 18.56
CA ARG A 182 5.61 -11.25 18.38
C ARG A 182 5.02 -10.03 19.12
N GLU A 183 5.64 -9.55 20.19
CA GLU A 183 5.17 -8.39 20.93
C GLU A 183 5.58 -7.11 20.20
N ALA A 184 6.87 -6.99 19.85
CA ALA A 184 7.38 -5.86 19.07
C ALA A 184 6.77 -5.79 17.66
N TRP A 185 6.55 -6.92 16.99
CA TRP A 185 5.89 -6.99 15.68
C TRP A 185 4.42 -6.51 15.77
N ALA A 186 3.66 -6.95 16.78
CA ALA A 186 2.26 -6.54 16.93
C ALA A 186 2.13 -5.02 17.19
N GLU A 187 3.00 -4.46 18.04
CA GLU A 187 3.08 -3.02 18.26
C GLU A 187 3.48 -2.27 16.98
N GLU A 188 4.45 -2.77 16.21
CA GLU A 188 4.75 -2.19 14.90
C GLU A 188 3.52 -2.18 13.98
N LYS A 189 2.67 -3.21 14.00
CA LYS A 189 1.46 -3.24 13.16
C LYS A 189 0.41 -2.25 13.63
N PHE A 190 0.32 -1.98 14.93
CA PHE A 190 -0.51 -0.90 15.45
C PHE A 190 0.04 0.50 15.10
N VAL A 191 1.36 0.70 15.15
CA VAL A 191 2.02 1.93 14.68
C VAL A 191 1.83 2.13 13.17
N GLN A 192 1.94 1.07 12.37
CA GLN A 192 1.70 1.10 10.92
C GLN A 192 0.25 1.44 10.58
N TRP A 193 -0.70 0.90 11.34
CA TRP A 193 -2.11 1.29 11.24
C TRP A 193 -2.32 2.77 11.64
N LEU A 194 -1.82 3.21 12.79
CA LEU A 194 -1.92 4.61 13.25
C LEU A 194 -1.34 5.59 12.21
N GLU A 195 -0.20 5.28 11.59
CA GLU A 195 0.36 6.09 10.50
C GLU A 195 -0.58 6.17 9.30
N ALA A 196 -1.16 5.03 8.90
CA ALA A 196 -2.08 4.98 7.78
C ALA A 196 -3.44 5.67 8.08
N MET A 197 -3.78 5.88 9.36
CA MET A 197 -4.89 6.74 9.78
C MET A 197 -4.48 8.21 9.82
N ASN A 198 -3.30 8.56 10.34
CA ASN A 198 -2.76 9.93 10.25
C ASN A 198 -2.72 10.42 8.79
N ASP A 199 -2.19 9.58 7.89
CA ASP A 199 -2.11 9.84 6.46
C ASP A 199 -3.46 10.11 5.78
N THR A 200 -4.57 9.72 6.42
CA THR A 200 -5.95 9.88 5.92
C THR A 200 -6.71 11.00 6.64
N TYR A 201 -6.42 11.25 7.92
CA TYR A 201 -7.27 12.05 8.80
C TYR A 201 -6.56 13.24 9.49
N GLU A 202 -5.24 13.42 9.35
CA GLU A 202 -4.51 14.49 10.06
C GLU A 202 -5.12 15.89 9.85
N SER A 203 -5.40 16.27 8.60
CA SER A 203 -5.98 17.57 8.27
C SER A 203 -7.48 17.66 8.59
N PHE A 204 -8.23 16.57 8.40
CA PHE A 204 -9.64 16.46 8.83
C PHE A 204 -9.81 16.68 10.34
N CYS A 205 -8.97 16.03 11.13
CA CYS A 205 -8.92 16.16 12.59
C CYS A 205 -8.19 17.43 13.06
N SER A 206 -7.49 18.15 12.17
CA SER A 206 -6.54 19.22 12.50
C SER A 206 -5.53 18.81 13.60
N ALA A 207 -5.15 17.54 13.62
CA ALA A 207 -4.38 16.92 14.70
C ALA A 207 -3.51 15.75 14.20
N ASN A 208 -2.28 15.65 14.72
CA ASN A 208 -1.32 14.62 14.33
C ASN A 208 -1.57 13.32 15.12
N ILE A 209 -2.05 12.28 14.42
CA ILE A 209 -2.59 11.04 15.01
C ILE A 209 -1.45 10.02 15.19
N LYS A 210 -0.72 10.13 16.31
CA LYS A 210 0.30 9.14 16.74
C LYS A 210 -0.12 8.34 17.97
N LYS A 211 -1.39 8.45 18.38
CA LYS A 211 -2.00 7.80 19.54
C LYS A 211 -3.48 7.56 19.30
N ILE A 212 -4.02 6.51 19.93
CA ILE A 212 -5.42 6.16 19.80
C ILE A 212 -6.36 7.18 20.46
N GLU A 213 -5.91 7.87 21.53
CA GLU A 213 -6.65 8.97 22.16
C GLU A 213 -6.91 10.10 21.16
N THR A 214 -5.90 10.50 20.39
CA THR A 214 -6.03 11.58 19.40
C THR A 214 -6.98 11.21 18.26
N TYR A 215 -7.02 9.94 17.87
CA TYR A 215 -8.02 9.45 16.92
C TYR A 215 -9.43 9.45 17.52
N ARG A 216 -9.57 8.96 18.76
CA ARG A 216 -10.82 8.89 19.52
C ARG A 216 -11.44 10.25 19.80
N ASP A 217 -10.63 11.26 20.14
CA ASP A 217 -11.10 12.63 20.37
C ASP A 217 -11.62 13.29 19.08
N CYS A 218 -11.13 12.86 17.92
CA CYS A 218 -11.58 13.34 16.61
C CYS A 218 -12.83 12.60 16.08
N ILE A 219 -12.81 11.26 16.11
CA ILE A 219 -13.86 10.40 15.54
C ILE A 219 -14.38 9.42 16.62
N PRO A 220 -15.06 9.92 17.67
CA PRO A 220 -15.45 9.11 18.84
C PRO A 220 -16.54 8.07 18.57
N THR A 221 -17.09 8.02 17.35
CA THR A 221 -18.13 7.06 16.93
C THR A 221 -17.61 5.97 15.98
N ASP A 222 -16.30 5.97 15.67
CA ASP A 222 -15.66 4.92 14.86
C ASP A 222 -15.19 3.77 15.76
N PRO A 223 -15.50 2.49 15.46
CA PRO A 223 -15.06 1.34 16.27
C PRO A 223 -13.55 1.24 16.41
N HIS A 224 -12.76 1.71 15.43
CA HIS A 224 -11.30 1.74 15.55
C HIS A 224 -10.83 2.56 16.74
N ALA A 225 -11.55 3.63 17.12
CA ALA A 225 -11.21 4.46 18.27
C ALA A 225 -11.23 3.69 19.61
N TYR A 226 -11.76 2.46 19.61
CA TYR A 226 -11.91 1.62 20.78
C TYR A 226 -10.99 0.40 20.79
N ILE A 227 -9.95 0.38 19.93
CA ILE A 227 -8.83 -0.56 20.09
C ILE A 227 -8.23 -0.39 21.49
N ASP A 228 -8.32 -1.45 22.29
CA ASP A 228 -7.79 -1.58 23.65
C ASP A 228 -6.40 -2.22 23.63
N SER A 229 -6.23 -3.27 22.83
CA SER A 229 -5.00 -4.05 22.76
C SER A 229 -4.81 -4.75 21.42
N VAL A 230 -3.56 -4.88 21.00
CA VAL A 230 -3.12 -5.73 19.88
C VAL A 230 -2.22 -6.85 20.39
N SER A 231 -2.19 -7.98 19.70
CA SER A 231 -1.33 -9.12 20.06
C SER A 231 -1.11 -10.04 18.86
N SER A 232 -0.02 -10.82 18.87
CA SER A 232 0.25 -11.83 17.82
C SER A 232 0.28 -13.24 18.40
N PRO A 233 -0.75 -14.09 18.14
CA PRO A 233 -0.75 -15.48 18.59
C PRO A 233 0.24 -16.35 17.80
N ALA A 234 0.40 -16.13 16.49
CA ALA A 234 1.40 -16.79 15.65
C ALA A 234 1.99 -15.83 14.59
N ILE A 235 3.06 -16.24 13.93
CA ILE A 235 3.75 -15.43 12.91
C ILE A 235 2.77 -15.10 11.77
N GLY A 236 2.61 -13.80 11.48
CA GLY A 236 1.68 -13.31 10.46
C GLY A 236 0.22 -13.19 10.95
N GLU A 237 -0.10 -13.62 12.16
CA GLU A 237 -1.42 -13.48 12.77
C GLU A 237 -1.44 -12.27 13.72
N LEU A 238 -2.45 -11.41 13.57
CA LEU A 238 -2.72 -10.27 14.46
C LEU A 238 -4.12 -10.38 15.06
N VAL A 239 -4.22 -10.27 16.39
CA VAL A 239 -5.49 -10.23 17.13
C VAL A 239 -5.65 -8.86 17.76
N VAL A 240 -6.75 -8.17 17.39
CA VAL A 240 -7.14 -6.85 17.87
C VAL A 240 -8.33 -6.98 18.80
N THR A 241 -8.24 -6.42 20.00
CA THR A 241 -9.35 -6.36 20.97
C THR A 241 -9.95 -4.96 20.99
N LEU A 242 -11.26 -4.86 20.79
CA LEU A 242 -12.03 -3.63 20.97
C LEU A 242 -12.66 -3.59 22.37
N ALA A 243 -12.60 -2.44 23.02
CA ALA A 243 -13.41 -2.13 24.19
C ALA A 243 -14.87 -1.78 23.77
N PRO A 244 -15.87 -2.08 24.62
CA PRO A 244 -17.22 -1.54 24.47
C PRO A 244 -17.21 0.00 24.45
N GLY A 245 -18.09 0.62 23.66
CA GLY A 245 -18.03 2.07 23.45
C GLY A 245 -19.22 2.64 22.70
N ILE A 246 -19.22 3.96 22.47
CA ILE A 246 -20.34 4.67 21.81
C ILE A 246 -20.40 4.44 20.29
N TRP A 247 -19.45 3.66 19.77
CA TRP A 247 -19.43 3.15 18.39
C TRP A 247 -20.50 2.08 18.15
N GLN A 248 -20.94 1.35 19.18
CA GLN A 248 -21.85 0.22 19.05
C GLN A 248 -23.27 0.71 18.70
N GLY A 249 -23.89 0.11 17.68
CA GLY A 249 -25.17 0.53 17.10
C GLY A 249 -25.14 1.93 16.46
N ASN A 250 -23.98 2.38 15.98
CA ASN A 250 -23.75 3.72 15.44
C ASN A 250 -23.44 3.69 13.93
N THR A 251 -22.88 4.78 13.40
CA THR A 251 -22.67 5.02 11.96
C THR A 251 -21.81 3.96 11.26
N TYR A 252 -20.94 3.29 12.01
CA TYR A 252 -20.01 2.26 11.54
C TYR A 252 -20.24 0.89 12.21
N ASP A 253 -21.41 0.68 12.83
CA ASP A 253 -21.84 -0.60 13.40
C ASP A 253 -23.35 -0.80 13.21
N THR A 254 -23.70 -1.62 12.23
CA THR A 254 -25.07 -1.80 11.72
C THR A 254 -25.32 -3.25 11.30
N ASP A 255 -26.58 -3.67 11.25
CA ASP A 255 -27.02 -4.99 10.71
C ASP A 255 -26.43 -5.34 9.33
N SER A 256 -25.99 -4.35 8.56
CA SER A 256 -25.39 -4.48 7.22
C SER A 256 -23.86 -4.34 7.16
N ILE A 257 -23.26 -3.77 8.21
CA ILE A 257 -21.81 -3.53 8.35
C ILE A 257 -21.52 -3.58 9.86
N PRO A 258 -21.22 -4.76 10.43
CA PRO A 258 -20.81 -4.90 11.82
C PRO A 258 -19.50 -4.16 12.10
N GLY A 259 -19.36 -3.56 13.28
CA GLY A 259 -18.16 -2.79 13.64
C GLY A 259 -16.88 -3.63 13.61
N VAL A 260 -16.95 -4.91 14.00
CA VAL A 260 -15.81 -5.84 13.88
C VAL A 260 -15.36 -6.08 12.44
N ASP A 261 -16.29 -6.14 11.48
CA ASP A 261 -15.99 -6.34 10.05
C ASP A 261 -15.42 -5.06 9.41
N PHE A 262 -15.95 -3.90 9.80
CA PHE A 262 -15.40 -2.62 9.37
C PHE A 262 -13.97 -2.41 9.87
N VAL A 263 -13.67 -2.81 11.12
CA VAL A 263 -12.30 -2.73 11.66
C VAL A 263 -11.38 -3.77 11.01
N SER A 264 -11.81 -5.03 10.86
CA SER A 264 -10.94 -6.10 10.38
C SER A 264 -10.42 -5.83 8.96
N GLY A 265 -11.31 -5.55 8.01
CA GLY A 265 -10.95 -5.28 6.63
C GLY A 265 -10.15 -3.97 6.45
N ASN A 266 -10.51 -2.93 7.20
CA ASN A 266 -9.80 -1.65 7.16
C ASN A 266 -8.36 -1.80 7.73
N MET A 267 -8.21 -2.43 8.89
CA MET A 267 -6.87 -2.69 9.46
C MET A 267 -6.03 -3.59 8.57
N MET A 268 -6.61 -4.66 7.98
CA MET A 268 -5.93 -5.56 7.04
C MET A 268 -5.35 -4.80 5.85
N LEU A 269 -6.14 -3.92 5.22
CA LEU A 269 -5.68 -3.04 4.13
C LEU A 269 -4.62 -2.03 4.59
N LYS A 270 -4.91 -1.27 5.66
CA LYS A 270 -4.06 -0.16 6.13
C LYS A 270 -2.67 -0.65 6.53
N ILE A 271 -2.58 -1.72 7.32
CA ILE A 271 -1.31 -2.28 7.77
C ILE A 271 -0.51 -2.82 6.58
N ASN A 272 -1.13 -3.60 5.69
CA ASN A 272 -0.42 -4.20 4.56
C ASN A 272 -0.05 -3.22 3.44
N SER A 273 -0.65 -2.01 3.42
CA SER A 273 -0.17 -0.88 2.59
C SER A 273 1.20 -0.32 3.06
N LYS A 274 1.56 -0.56 4.32
CA LYS A 274 2.81 -0.11 4.96
C LYS A 274 3.85 -1.24 5.01
N ALA A 275 3.43 -2.39 5.57
CA ALA A 275 4.27 -3.55 5.84
C ALA A 275 4.90 -4.17 4.58
N HIS A 276 6.16 -4.58 4.68
CA HIS A 276 6.90 -5.12 3.55
C HIS A 276 6.92 -6.66 3.53
N GLY A 277 6.51 -7.27 2.40
CA GLY A 277 6.82 -8.65 2.05
C GLY A 277 6.49 -9.66 3.17
N PRO A 278 7.49 -10.30 3.81
CA PRO A 278 7.26 -11.31 4.85
C PRO A 278 6.86 -10.72 6.22
N GLU A 279 6.85 -9.39 6.38
CA GLU A 279 6.43 -8.72 7.62
C GLU A 279 4.93 -8.37 7.62
N GLN A 280 4.20 -8.77 6.57
CA GLN A 280 2.77 -8.50 6.40
C GLN A 280 1.90 -9.32 7.36
N VAL A 281 0.70 -8.81 7.63
CA VAL A 281 -0.35 -9.56 8.36
C VAL A 281 -1.05 -10.45 7.35
N GLU A 282 -1.00 -11.77 7.56
CA GLU A 282 -1.66 -12.77 6.72
C GLU A 282 -3.09 -13.07 7.20
N THR A 283 -3.31 -13.04 8.51
CA THR A 283 -4.64 -13.20 9.14
C THR A 283 -4.83 -12.13 10.22
N LEU A 284 -5.97 -11.43 10.21
CA LEU A 284 -6.31 -10.43 11.21
C LEU A 284 -7.68 -10.76 11.82
N THR A 285 -7.71 -11.01 13.14
CA THR A 285 -8.93 -11.25 13.91
C THR A 285 -9.25 -10.05 14.79
N VAL A 286 -10.46 -9.50 14.67
CA VAL A 286 -11.00 -8.48 15.58
C VAL A 286 -12.00 -9.14 16.52
N LYS A 287 -12.06 -8.72 17.79
CA LYS A 287 -13.06 -9.19 18.78
C LYS A 287 -13.46 -8.08 19.74
N VAL A 288 -14.68 -8.10 20.27
CA VAL A 288 -15.14 -7.14 21.29
C VAL A 288 -15.07 -7.74 22.69
N GLN A 289 -14.41 -7.05 23.62
CA GLN A 289 -14.20 -7.50 25.00
C GLN A 289 -15.53 -7.78 25.72
N GLY A 290 -15.66 -8.99 26.27
CA GLY A 290 -16.85 -9.40 27.03
C GLY A 290 -18.03 -9.88 26.18
N THR A 291 -17.82 -10.14 24.89
CA THR A 291 -18.81 -10.68 23.96
C THR A 291 -18.24 -11.84 23.13
N GLU A 292 -19.09 -12.52 22.37
CA GLU A 292 -18.69 -13.47 21.32
C GLU A 292 -18.56 -12.80 19.94
N GLU A 293 -18.62 -11.47 19.86
CA GLU A 293 -18.55 -10.71 18.60
C GLU A 293 -17.12 -10.69 18.06
N THR A 294 -16.92 -11.22 16.85
CA THR A 294 -15.61 -11.32 16.21
C THR A 294 -15.72 -11.34 14.69
N SER A 295 -14.69 -10.80 14.03
CA SER A 295 -14.46 -10.87 12.58
C SER A 295 -13.06 -11.43 12.33
N THR A 296 -12.82 -12.09 11.19
CA THR A 296 -11.48 -12.54 10.79
C THR A 296 -11.31 -12.44 9.29
N GLU A 297 -10.22 -11.81 8.89
CA GLU A 297 -9.85 -11.47 7.51
C GLU A 297 -8.54 -12.16 7.13
N HIS A 298 -8.43 -12.64 5.89
CA HIS A 298 -7.19 -13.20 5.34
C HIS A 298 -6.65 -12.35 4.18
N LYS A 299 -5.34 -12.07 4.18
CA LYS A 299 -4.71 -11.17 3.19
C LYS A 299 -4.96 -11.59 1.74
N SER A 300 -5.12 -12.89 1.49
CA SER A 300 -5.48 -13.48 0.19
C SER A 300 -6.79 -12.97 -0.40
N GLU A 301 -7.71 -12.48 0.42
CA GLU A 301 -9.03 -11.97 0.01
C GLU A 301 -8.93 -10.52 -0.50
N TRP A 302 -7.85 -9.82 -0.13
CA TRP A 302 -7.55 -8.43 -0.48
C TRP A 302 -6.53 -8.28 -1.61
N THR A 303 -5.86 -9.37 -2.02
CA THR A 303 -4.88 -9.35 -3.13
C THR A 303 -5.50 -9.85 -4.44
N GLN A 304 -5.79 -8.94 -5.36
CA GLN A 304 -6.15 -9.21 -6.76
C GLN A 304 -5.02 -8.78 -7.72
#